data_AF-A0A1G5GNW8-F1
#
_entry.id   AF-A0A1G5GNW8-F1
#
_cell.length_a   1.000
_cell.length_b   1.000
_cell.length_c   1.000
_cell.angle_alpha   90.00
_cell.angle_beta   90.00
_cell.angle_gamma   90.00
#
_symmetry.space_group_name_H-M   'P 1'
#
loop_
_entity.id
_entity.type
_entity.pdbx_description
1 polymer ?
#
loop_
_entity_poly.entity_id
_entity_poly.type
_entity_poly.pdbx_seq_one_letter_code
_entity_poly.pdbx_strand_id
1 'polypeptide(L)'
;MLEHMSNIIPLAPRLKQAKTTLSEVEERAALAADLIDLIERVREMTEHVAALPGPSMQIQQTAQHLLDAGTSLERAVETLTENGEWVPF
;
A
#
# COMPACT_ATOMS: atom_id res chain seq x y z
N MET A 1 58.66 -1.38 -2.21
CA MET A 1 57.69 -2.36 -1.67
C MET A 1 56.34 -1.67 -1.61
N LEU A 2 55.40 -2.03 -2.49
CA LEU A 2 54.03 -1.51 -2.47
C LEU A 2 53.17 -2.55 -1.74
N GLU A 3 52.66 -2.21 -0.56
CA GLU A 3 51.68 -3.02 0.15
C GLU A 3 50.33 -2.90 -0.55
N HIS A 4 49.82 -4.02 -1.05
CA HIS A 4 48.50 -4.12 -1.66
C HIS A 4 47.46 -4.14 -0.54
N MET A 5 46.89 -2.97 -0.20
CA MET A 5 45.77 -2.87 0.74
C MET A 5 44.50 -3.43 0.09
N SER A 6 44.32 -4.74 0.16
CA SER A 6 43.07 -5.40 -0.22
C SER A 6 41.99 -5.02 0.79
N ASN A 7 41.13 -4.06 0.45
CA ASN A 7 39.92 -3.73 1.20
C ASN A 7 38.91 -4.88 1.08
N ILE A 8 39.08 -5.91 1.92
CA ILE A 8 38.08 -6.97 2.09
C ILE A 8 36.96 -6.42 2.95
N ILE A 9 35.89 -5.94 2.31
CA ILE A 9 34.71 -5.53 3.05
C ILE A 9 33.91 -6.79 3.41
N PRO A 10 33.57 -7.03 4.69
CA PRO A 10 32.82 -8.20 5.10
C PRO A 10 31.50 -8.31 4.33
N LEU A 11 31.26 -9.46 3.69
CA LEU A 11 30.05 -9.72 2.91
C LEU A 11 28.84 -10.01 3.82
N ALA A 12 29.08 -10.52 5.02
CA ALA A 12 28.05 -11.00 5.94
C ALA A 12 27.06 -9.90 6.45
N PRO A 13 27.49 -8.67 6.78
CA PRO A 13 26.56 -7.60 7.17
C PRO A 13 25.63 -7.18 6.02
N ARG A 14 26.14 -7.16 4.78
CA ARG A 14 25.37 -6.76 3.60
C ARG A 14 24.27 -7.75 3.23
N LEU A 15 24.53 -9.04 3.38
CA LEU A 15 23.54 -10.09 3.11
C LEU A 15 22.36 -10.04 4.10
N LYS A 16 22.63 -9.74 5.38
CA LYS A 16 21.57 -9.59 6.39
C LYS A 16 20.71 -8.37 6.11
N GLN A 17 21.33 -7.24 5.80
CA GLN A 17 20.62 -6.01 5.48
C GLN A 17 19.76 -6.15 4.22
N ALA A 18 20.30 -6.76 3.16
CA ALA A 18 19.55 -7.01 1.92
C ALA A 18 18.34 -7.93 2.13
N LYS A 19 18.44 -8.93 3.02
CA LYS A 19 17.32 -9.81 3.36
C LYS A 19 16.21 -9.06 4.11
N THR A 20 16.58 -8.19 5.05
CA THR A 20 15.61 -7.37 5.80
C THR A 20 14.88 -6.40 4.88
N THR A 21 15.60 -5.73 3.98
CA THR A 21 14.98 -4.79 3.03
C THR A 21 14.05 -5.49 2.04
N LEU A 22 14.39 -6.71 1.58
CA LEU A 22 13.52 -7.47 0.69
C LEU A 22 12.20 -7.87 1.38
N SER A 23 12.28 -8.23 2.67
CA SER A 23 11.10 -8.57 3.48
C SER A 23 10.19 -7.36 3.70
N GLU A 24 10.75 -6.18 3.98
CA GLU A 24 9.98 -4.94 4.13
C GLU A 24 9.29 -4.54 2.81
N VAL A 25 9.95 -4.82 1.69
CA VAL A 25 9.42 -4.59 0.35
C VAL A 25 8.25 -5.51 0.05
N GLU A 26 8.39 -6.81 0.32
CA GLU A 26 7.33 -7.80 0.15
C GLU A 26 6.12 -7.48 1.03
N GLU A 27 6.35 -7.06 2.28
CA GLU A 27 5.28 -6.68 3.22
C GLU A 27 4.53 -5.42 2.77
N ARG A 28 5.25 -4.38 2.30
CA ARG A 28 4.62 -3.18 1.73
C ARG A 28 3.79 -3.51 0.49
N ALA A 29 4.28 -4.37 -0.39
CA ALA A 29 3.57 -4.78 -1.60
C ALA A 29 2.29 -5.59 -1.27
N ALA A 30 2.37 -6.51 -0.31
CA ALA A 30 1.22 -7.27 0.16
C ALA A 30 0.14 -6.34 0.74
N LEU A 31 0.54 -5.38 1.59
CA LEU A 31 -0.39 -4.40 2.16
C LEU A 31 -1.01 -3.50 1.08
N ALA A 32 -0.24 -3.09 0.07
CA ALA A 32 -0.77 -2.30 -1.03
C ALA A 32 -1.83 -3.08 -1.83
N ALA A 33 -1.59 -4.38 -2.08
CA ALA A 33 -2.58 -5.25 -2.73
C ALA A 33 -3.86 -5.38 -1.87
N ASP A 34 -3.72 -5.63 -0.57
CA ASP A 34 -4.87 -5.73 0.34
C ASP A 34 -5.69 -4.42 0.39
N LEU A 35 -5.03 -3.26 0.35
CA LEU A 35 -5.70 -1.96 0.31
C LEU A 35 -6.44 -1.73 -1.01
N ILE A 36 -5.87 -2.17 -2.15
CA ILE A 36 -6.53 -2.10 -3.45
C ILE A 36 -7.81 -2.95 -3.45
N ASP A 37 -7.72 -4.19 -2.97
CA ASP A 37 -8.88 -5.08 -2.84
C ASP A 37 -9.96 -4.47 -1.93
N LEU A 38 -9.56 -3.81 -0.84
CA LEU A 38 -10.49 -3.11 0.05
C LEU A 38 -11.17 -1.90 -0.62
N ILE A 39 -10.45 -1.14 -1.45
CA ILE A 39 -11.02 -0.02 -2.22
C ILE A 39 -12.12 -0.54 -3.16
N GLU A 40 -11.86 -1.62 -3.88
CA GLU A 40 -12.86 -2.25 -4.76
C GLU A 40 -14.09 -2.67 -3.96
N ARG A 41 -13.88 -3.27 -2.78
CA ARG A 41 -14.99 -3.67 -1.91
C ARG A 41 -15.82 -2.50 -1.41
N VAL A 42 -15.18 -1.39 -1.02
CA VAL A 42 -15.88 -0.17 -0.62
C VAL A 42 -16.67 0.43 -1.78
N ARG A 43 -16.14 0.36 -2.99
CA ARG A 43 -16.84 0.79 -4.21
C ARG A 43 -18.10 -0.03 -4.46
N GLU A 44 -18.02 -1.35 -4.39
CA GLU A 44 -19.18 -2.26 -4.49
C GLU A 44 -20.24 -1.95 -3.43
N MET A 45 -19.80 -1.72 -2.18
CA MET A 45 -20.72 -1.37 -1.09
C MET A 45 -21.40 -0.02 -1.33
N THR A 46 -20.69 0.95 -1.88
CA THR A 46 -21.24 2.26 -2.23
C THR A 46 -22.35 2.13 -3.28
N GLU A 47 -22.11 1.33 -4.32
CA GLU A 47 -23.10 1.04 -5.35
C GLU A 47 -24.33 0.32 -4.79
N HIS A 48 -24.10 -0.66 -3.90
CA HIS A 48 -25.18 -1.36 -3.23
C HIS A 48 -26.02 -0.41 -2.36
N VAL A 49 -25.40 0.47 -1.59
CA VAL A 49 -26.10 1.47 -0.78
C VAL A 49 -26.94 2.40 -1.66
N ALA A 50 -26.40 2.84 -2.80
CA ALA A 50 -27.14 3.69 -3.75
C ALA A 50 -28.39 3.02 -4.32
N ALA A 51 -28.45 1.68 -4.34
CA ALA A 51 -29.59 0.90 -4.78
C ALA A 51 -30.60 0.56 -3.67
N LEU A 52 -30.30 0.87 -2.40
CA LEU A 52 -31.19 0.51 -1.29
C LEU A 52 -32.50 1.32 -1.33
N PRO A 53 -33.63 0.70 -0.97
CA PRO A 53 -34.86 1.43 -0.69
C PRO A 53 -34.80 2.07 0.70
N GLY A 54 -35.33 3.27 0.86
CA GLY A 54 -35.39 3.93 2.18
C GLY A 54 -35.43 5.45 2.09
N PRO A 55 -35.40 6.14 3.25
CA PRO A 55 -35.35 7.58 3.26
C PRO A 55 -34.04 8.06 2.61
N SER A 56 -34.20 8.91 1.58
CA SER A 56 -33.11 9.26 0.65
C SER A 56 -31.90 9.87 1.36
N MET A 57 -32.15 10.65 2.41
CA MET A 57 -31.10 11.40 3.12
C MET A 57 -30.11 10.46 3.83
N GLN A 58 -30.58 9.45 4.56
CA GLN A 58 -29.72 8.48 5.26
C GLN A 58 -28.93 7.61 4.28
N ILE A 59 -29.55 7.24 3.16
CA ILE A 59 -28.88 6.47 2.09
C ILE A 59 -27.79 7.33 1.44
N GLN A 60 -28.09 8.59 1.11
CA GLN A 60 -27.12 9.54 0.56
C GLN A 60 -25.95 9.78 1.51
N GLN A 61 -26.21 9.97 2.81
CA GLN A 61 -25.15 10.12 3.82
C GLN A 61 -24.28 8.87 3.91
N THR A 62 -24.89 7.69 3.89
CA THR A 62 -24.15 6.43 3.96
C THR A 62 -23.27 6.25 2.71
N ALA A 63 -23.81 6.52 1.53
CA ALA A 63 -23.04 6.49 0.28
C ALA A 63 -21.88 7.50 0.32
N GLN A 64 -22.10 8.70 0.85
CA GLN A 64 -21.04 9.71 0.99
C GLN A 64 -19.94 9.24 1.94
N HIS A 65 -20.27 8.68 3.10
CA HIS A 65 -19.26 8.16 4.03
C HIS A 65 -18.42 7.03 3.41
N LEU A 66 -19.02 6.19 2.57
CA LEU A 66 -18.28 5.15 1.84
C LEU A 66 -17.37 5.74 0.76
N LEU A 67 -17.80 6.77 0.04
CA LEU A 67 -16.95 7.50 -0.92
C LEU A 67 -15.75 8.18 -0.23
N ASP A 68 -15.99 8.80 0.92
CA ASP A 68 -14.94 9.45 1.72
C ASP A 68 -13.92 8.41 2.23
N ALA A 69 -14.41 7.23 2.64
CA ALA A 69 -13.56 6.11 3.02
C ALA A 69 -12.72 5.60 1.85
N GLY A 70 -13.32 5.41 0.66
CA GLY A 70 -12.61 5.03 -0.56
C GLY A 70 -11.51 6.01 -0.93
N THR A 71 -11.81 7.31 -0.90
CA THR A 71 -10.82 8.38 -1.15
C THR A 71 -9.66 8.33 -0.15
N SER A 72 -9.96 8.06 1.12
CA SER A 72 -8.94 7.95 2.17
C SER A 72 -8.05 6.72 1.99
N LEU A 73 -8.62 5.61 1.51
CA LEU A 73 -7.87 4.39 1.18
C LEU A 73 -6.98 4.60 -0.05
N GLU A 74 -7.47 5.27 -1.10
CA GLU A 74 -6.65 5.65 -2.27
C GLU A 74 -5.43 6.47 -1.85
N ARG A 75 -5.62 7.49 -0.99
CA ARG A 75 -4.53 8.28 -0.42
C ARG A 75 -3.55 7.44 0.39
N ALA A 76 -4.04 6.42 1.11
CA ALA A 76 -3.19 5.51 1.88
C ALA A 76 -2.31 4.68 0.95
N VAL A 77 -2.86 4.17 -0.17
CA VAL A 77 -2.08 3.47 -1.21
C VAL A 77 -1.06 4.39 -1.87
N GLU A 78 -1.45 5.60 -2.25
CA GLU A 78 -0.54 6.61 -2.79
C GLU A 78 0.64 6.88 -1.83
N THR A 79 0.34 7.04 -0.54
CA THR A 79 1.37 7.29 0.48
C THR A 79 2.26 6.06 0.68
N LEU A 80 1.67 4.86 0.72
CA LEU A 80 2.39 3.60 0.89
C LEU A 80 3.30 3.27 -0.29
N THR A 81 2.92 3.70 -1.49
CA THR A 81 3.66 3.46 -2.75
C THR A 81 4.51 4.65 -3.19
N GLU A 82 4.60 5.70 -2.38
CA GLU A 82 5.31 6.95 -2.72
C GLU A 82 4.86 7.49 -4.10
N ASN A 83 3.55 7.51 -4.35
CA ASN A 83 2.92 7.87 -5.63
C ASN A 83 3.34 7.00 -6.82
N GLY A 84 3.70 5.73 -6.58
CA GLY A 84 4.24 4.83 -7.59
C GLY A 84 5.71 5.06 -7.91
N GLU A 85 6.40 5.98 -7.22
CA GLU A 85 7.87 6.10 -7.28
C GLU A 85 8.56 4.94 -6.56
N TRP A 86 7.85 4.29 -5.65
CA TRP A 86 8.32 3.07 -5.04
C TRP A 86 8.21 1.90 -6.03
N VAL A 87 9.33 1.51 -6.62
CA VAL A 87 9.46 0.34 -7.52
C VAL A 87 10.25 -0.75 -6.77
N PRO A 88 9.68 -1.95 -6.57
CA PRO A 88 10.33 -3.01 -5.79
C PRO A 88 11.42 -3.79 -6.54
N PHE A 89 11.95 -3.27 -7.65
CA PHE A 89 13.00 -3.89 -8.45
C PHE A 89 13.87 -2.87 -9.19
#